data_AF-A0A844ZUV2-F1
#
_entry.id   AF-A0A844ZUV2-F1
#
_cell.length_a   1.000
_cell.length_b   1.000
_cell.length_c   1.000
_cell.angle_alpha   90.00
_cell.angle_beta   90.00
_cell.angle_gamma   90.00
#
_symmetry.space_group_name_H-M   'P 1'
#
loop_
_entity.id
_entity.type
_entity.pdbx_description
1 polymer ?
#
loop_
_entity_poly.entity_id
_entity_poly.type
_entity_poly.pdbx_seq_one_letter_code
_entity_poly.pdbx_strand_id
1 'polypeptide(L)'
;MLFALTTLLAALAPQDLAIQDFDPFMTFSRSPTQVGEPEVVDVGILRGEGRLQFWFRRTVPRPTADGAADGIAEAANVTWTDTRRCPGARDAVVAATQIEPPGIHVPGIPVRPDGSVILSLDGVRYAIRASSHYDSYVGSDIVFESNVGTPLANWVEGSLGVLANCWADEEPLHNLPAEVAVDQPSPE
;
A
#
# COMPACT_ATOMS: atom_id res chain seq x y z
N MET A 1 -0.48 37.28 -53.61
CA MET A 1 -1.15 36.23 -52.84
C MET A 1 -0.08 35.30 -52.29
N LEU A 2 0.28 35.46 -51.02
CA LEU A 2 1.31 34.66 -50.34
C LEU A 2 0.57 33.82 -49.27
N PHE A 3 0.51 32.51 -49.44
CA PHE A 3 -0.07 31.61 -48.44
C PHE A 3 1.03 31.22 -47.46
N ALA A 4 0.90 31.66 -46.20
CA ALA A 4 1.75 31.21 -45.11
C ALA A 4 1.28 29.83 -44.64
N LEU A 5 2.13 28.83 -44.83
CA LEU A 5 1.92 27.46 -44.39
C LEU A 5 2.34 27.35 -42.92
N THR A 6 1.38 27.44 -41.99
CA THR A 6 1.63 27.31 -40.56
C THR A 6 1.71 25.83 -40.20
N THR A 7 2.93 25.31 -40.04
CA THR A 7 3.18 23.95 -39.59
C THR A 7 2.85 23.84 -38.10
N LEU A 8 1.74 23.16 -37.77
CA LEU A 8 1.36 22.86 -36.40
C LEU A 8 2.20 21.65 -35.91
N LEU A 9 3.28 21.90 -35.16
CA LEU A 9 3.96 20.84 -34.40
C LEU A 9 3.08 20.50 -33.19
N ALA A 10 2.34 19.40 -33.25
CA ALA A 10 1.72 18.80 -32.08
C ALA A 10 2.82 18.10 -31.27
N ALA A 11 3.23 18.68 -30.15
CA ALA A 11 4.03 17.99 -29.16
C ALA A 11 3.18 16.86 -28.56
N LEU A 12 3.44 15.63 -28.97
CA LEU A 12 2.97 14.44 -28.25
C LEU A 12 3.66 14.48 -26.88
N ALA A 13 2.93 14.94 -25.86
CA ALA A 13 3.37 14.72 -24.50
C ALA A 13 3.52 13.21 -24.29
N PRO A 14 4.62 12.72 -23.68
CA PRO A 14 4.72 11.32 -23.30
C PRO A 14 3.49 11.01 -22.46
N GLN A 15 2.70 10.04 -22.90
CA GLN A 15 1.65 9.49 -22.07
C GLN A 15 2.38 8.71 -20.98
N ASP A 16 2.59 9.36 -19.84
CA ASP A 16 2.98 8.69 -18.61
C ASP A 16 1.98 7.57 -18.38
N LEU A 17 2.46 6.33 -18.57
CA LEU A 17 1.80 5.11 -18.12
C LEU A 17 1.88 5.08 -16.60
N ALA A 18 1.21 6.04 -15.94
CA ALA A 18 1.02 6.07 -14.51
C ALA A 18 0.32 4.78 -14.07
N ILE A 19 0.39 4.44 -12.78
CA ILE A 19 -0.29 3.29 -12.16
C ILE A 19 -1.81 3.56 -12.21
N GLN A 20 -2.42 3.62 -13.38
CA GLN A 20 -3.76 4.17 -13.54
C GLN A 20 -4.88 3.16 -13.33
N ASP A 21 -4.65 1.84 -13.25
CA ASP A 21 -5.78 0.89 -13.27
C ASP A 21 -5.55 -0.45 -12.54
N PHE A 22 -4.64 -0.54 -11.57
CA PHE A 22 -4.51 -1.79 -10.79
C PHE A 22 -5.00 -1.60 -9.36
N ASP A 23 -6.12 -2.26 -9.06
CA ASP A 23 -6.61 -2.42 -7.70
C ASP A 23 -5.51 -3.08 -6.84
N PRO A 24 -5.22 -2.53 -5.64
CA PRO A 24 -4.33 -3.20 -4.71
C PRO A 24 -4.92 -4.55 -4.32
N PHE A 25 -4.09 -5.61 -4.32
CA PHE A 25 -4.55 -6.93 -3.85
C PHE A 25 -4.57 -7.01 -2.33
N MET A 26 -3.90 -6.06 -1.66
CA MET A 26 -3.82 -5.98 -0.21
C MET A 26 -3.71 -4.51 0.22
N THR A 27 -4.42 -4.15 1.27
CA THR A 27 -4.33 -2.86 1.96
C THR A 27 -4.16 -3.13 3.44
N PHE A 28 -3.27 -2.41 4.11
CA PHE A 28 -3.20 -2.44 5.57
C PHE A 28 -3.20 -1.02 6.14
N SER A 29 -3.64 -0.89 7.38
CA SER A 29 -3.75 0.41 8.02
C SER A 29 -3.45 0.39 9.50
N ARG A 30 -3.09 1.58 9.98
CA ARG A 30 -2.88 1.93 11.38
C ARG A 30 -3.69 3.18 11.68
N SER A 31 -4.62 3.10 12.62
CA SER A 31 -5.52 4.20 12.98
C SER A 31 -5.49 4.45 14.49
N PRO A 32 -5.11 5.64 14.97
CA PRO A 32 -5.40 6.02 16.36
C PRO A 32 -6.92 6.04 16.58
N THR A 33 -7.42 5.49 17.69
CA THR A 33 -8.87 5.32 17.92
C THR A 33 -9.56 6.57 18.44
N GLN A 34 -8.80 7.58 18.88
CA GLN A 34 -9.38 8.76 19.55
C GLN A 34 -9.53 9.96 18.60
N VAL A 35 -8.56 10.22 17.72
CA VAL A 35 -8.63 11.31 16.73
C VAL A 35 -7.65 10.99 15.60
N GLY A 36 -8.12 10.96 14.36
CA GLY A 36 -7.28 10.85 13.17
C GLY A 36 -7.83 9.88 12.13
N GLU A 37 -7.72 10.28 10.87
CA GLU A 37 -7.90 9.39 9.73
C GLU A 37 -6.76 8.36 9.71
N PRO A 38 -6.99 7.13 9.21
CA PRO A 38 -5.99 6.07 9.24
C PRO A 38 -4.80 6.36 8.31
N GLU A 39 -3.60 5.99 8.74
CA GLU A 39 -2.49 5.74 7.82
C GLU A 39 -2.80 4.46 7.05
N VAL A 40 -2.86 4.55 5.72
CA VAL A 40 -3.22 3.44 4.84
C VAL A 40 -2.05 3.13 3.92
N VAL A 41 -1.71 1.85 3.77
CA VAL A 41 -0.74 1.36 2.80
C VAL A 41 -1.43 0.38 1.87
N ASP A 42 -1.54 0.76 0.61
CA ASP A 42 -2.00 -0.09 -0.48
C ASP A 42 -0.81 -0.83 -1.09
N VAL A 43 -1.01 -2.10 -1.42
CA VAL A 43 0.00 -2.98 -2.01
C VAL A 43 -0.57 -3.61 -3.27
N GLY A 44 0.15 -3.45 -4.37
CA GLY A 44 -0.21 -4.05 -5.64
C GLY A 44 0.96 -4.70 -6.35
N ILE A 45 0.64 -5.38 -7.46
CA ILE A 45 1.64 -6.08 -8.26
C ILE A 45 2.29 -5.07 -9.22
N LEU A 46 3.61 -5.03 -9.19
CA LEU A 46 4.40 -4.32 -10.18
C LEU A 46 4.73 -5.27 -11.33
N ARG A 47 4.16 -5.02 -12.52
CA ARG A 47 4.44 -5.82 -13.71
C ARG A 47 5.87 -5.57 -14.19
N GLY A 48 6.54 -6.63 -14.66
CA GLY A 48 7.89 -6.58 -15.18
C GLY A 48 8.38 -7.96 -15.60
N GLU A 49 9.52 -8.02 -16.28
CA GLU A 49 10.11 -9.29 -16.69
C GLU A 49 10.78 -9.99 -15.49
N GLY A 50 10.36 -11.22 -15.19
CA GLY A 50 10.99 -12.08 -14.18
C GLY A 50 10.21 -12.22 -12.86
N ARG A 51 10.87 -11.97 -11.73
CA ARG A 51 10.31 -12.23 -10.40
C ARG A 51 9.16 -11.26 -10.11
N LEU A 52 8.08 -11.76 -9.49
CA LEU A 52 6.98 -10.91 -8.98
C LEU A 52 7.54 -9.79 -8.11
N GLN A 53 7.26 -8.54 -8.49
CA GLN A 53 7.60 -7.32 -7.74
C GLN A 53 6.30 -6.69 -7.23
N PHE A 54 6.41 -5.88 -6.17
CA PHE A 54 5.27 -5.20 -5.56
C PHE A 54 5.54 -3.71 -5.46
N TRP A 55 4.50 -2.91 -5.70
CA TRP A 55 4.48 -1.49 -5.37
C TRP A 55 3.72 -1.29 -4.06
N PHE A 56 4.05 -0.21 -3.36
CA PHE A 56 3.42 0.20 -2.12
C PHE A 56 3.06 1.68 -2.22
N ARG A 57 1.81 2.02 -1.91
CA ARG A 57 1.34 3.41 -1.82
C ARG A 57 0.93 3.69 -0.39
N ARG A 58 1.65 4.59 0.27
CA ARG A 58 1.33 5.05 1.61
C ARG A 58 0.56 6.36 1.53
N THR A 59 -0.64 6.38 2.08
CA THR A 59 -1.49 7.55 2.20
C THR A 59 -1.58 7.92 3.68
N VAL A 60 -1.01 9.07 4.05
CA VAL A 60 -1.09 9.64 5.39
C VAL A 60 -1.99 10.87 5.34
N PRO A 61 -3.16 10.84 5.98
CA PRO A 61 -4.03 12.00 6.10
C PRO A 61 -3.29 13.16 6.75
N ARG A 62 -3.45 14.36 6.22
CA ARG A 62 -2.84 15.54 6.80
C ARG A 62 -3.78 16.09 7.88
N PRO A 63 -3.28 16.45 9.08
CA PRO A 63 -4.11 17.04 10.12
C PRO A 63 -4.73 18.33 9.58
N THR A 64 -6.05 18.46 9.65
CA THR A 64 -6.71 19.73 9.38
C THR A 64 -6.17 20.75 10.37
N ALA A 65 -5.54 21.82 9.90
CA ALA A 65 -5.06 22.88 10.78
C ALA A 65 -6.24 23.42 11.61
N ASP A 66 -6.06 23.52 12.93
CA ASP A 66 -7.05 24.06 13.85
C ASP A 66 -7.50 25.44 13.36
N GLY A 67 -8.73 25.54 12.87
CA GLY A 67 -9.30 26.79 12.34
C GLY A 67 -9.44 26.89 10.82
N ALA A 68 -9.30 25.81 10.05
CA ALA A 68 -9.73 25.79 8.65
C ALA A 68 -11.27 25.98 8.56
N ALA A 69 -11.69 27.24 8.45
CA ALA A 69 -13.09 27.68 8.56
C ALA A 69 -14.01 27.11 7.46
N ASP A 70 -13.43 26.58 6.38
CA ASP A 70 -14.18 26.22 5.17
C ASP A 70 -14.34 24.70 4.95
N GLY A 71 -13.89 23.86 5.89
CA GLY A 71 -14.09 22.40 5.82
C GLY A 71 -13.43 21.71 4.62
N ILE A 72 -12.52 22.39 3.91
CA ILE A 72 -11.75 21.80 2.81
C ILE A 72 -10.68 20.91 3.44
N ALA A 73 -10.84 19.60 3.31
CA ALA A 73 -9.84 18.63 3.72
C ALA A 73 -8.53 18.87 2.96
N GLU A 74 -7.43 18.98 3.68
CA GLU A 74 -6.12 19.12 3.06
C GLU A 74 -5.75 17.82 2.34
N ALA A 75 -5.08 17.93 1.18
CA ALA A 75 -4.66 16.76 0.42
C ALA A 75 -3.76 15.85 1.28
N ALA A 76 -4.11 14.57 1.31
CA ALA A 76 -3.31 13.56 2.01
C ALA A 76 -1.88 13.53 1.46
N ASN A 77 -0.91 13.24 2.33
CA ASN A 77 0.45 12.98 1.91
C ASN A 77 0.53 11.58 1.31
N VAL A 78 0.86 11.48 0.02
CA VAL A 78 1.02 10.21 -0.68
C VAL A 78 2.49 9.99 -0.98
N THR A 79 3.02 8.87 -0.52
CA THR A 79 4.39 8.44 -0.79
C THR A 79 4.39 7.01 -1.28
N TRP A 80 5.45 6.63 -1.97
CA TRP A 80 5.53 5.36 -2.67
C TRP A 80 6.84 4.63 -2.38
N THR A 81 6.80 3.32 -2.53
CA THR A 81 8.01 2.50 -2.66
C THR A 81 7.72 1.24 -3.47
N ASP A 82 8.75 0.45 -3.76
CA ASP A 82 8.62 -0.84 -4.44
C ASP A 82 9.70 -1.82 -3.99
N THR A 83 9.55 -3.10 -4.33
CA THR A 83 10.51 -4.15 -3.98
C THR A 83 11.87 -4.03 -4.69
N ARG A 84 12.02 -3.16 -5.70
CA ARG A 84 13.32 -2.88 -6.35
C ARG A 84 14.10 -1.84 -5.54
N ARG A 85 13.42 -0.80 -5.08
CA ARG A 85 13.98 0.27 -4.21
C ARG A 85 14.18 -0.20 -2.78
N CYS A 86 13.30 -1.07 -2.31
CA CYS A 86 13.28 -1.56 -0.93
C CYS A 86 13.26 -3.09 -0.91
N PRO A 87 14.43 -3.77 -0.92
CA PRO A 87 14.48 -5.24 -0.95
C PRO A 87 13.71 -5.90 0.20
N GLY A 88 13.73 -5.30 1.40
CA GLY A 88 12.97 -5.77 2.57
C GLY A 88 11.45 -5.68 2.44
N ALA A 89 10.93 -4.91 1.48
CA ALA A 89 9.49 -4.80 1.25
C ALA A 89 8.86 -6.14 0.83
N ARG A 90 9.64 -7.01 0.17
CA ARG A 90 9.19 -8.36 -0.18
C ARG A 90 8.89 -9.19 1.07
N ASP A 91 9.72 -9.06 2.09
CA ASP A 91 9.56 -9.82 3.33
C ASP A 91 8.28 -9.41 4.08
N ALA A 92 7.89 -8.12 4.01
CA ALA A 92 6.62 -7.64 4.56
C ALA A 92 5.40 -8.34 3.91
N VAL A 93 5.40 -8.49 2.58
CA VAL A 93 4.33 -9.18 1.84
C VAL A 93 4.30 -10.67 2.16
N VAL A 94 5.47 -11.32 2.22
CA VAL A 94 5.56 -12.74 2.58
C VAL A 94 5.09 -12.95 4.02
N ALA A 95 5.49 -12.10 4.96
CA ALA A 95 5.07 -12.16 6.35
C ALA A 95 3.55 -11.98 6.51
N ALA A 96 2.89 -11.27 5.59
CA ALA A 96 1.44 -11.12 5.61
C ALA A 96 0.69 -12.47 5.53
N THR A 97 1.28 -13.44 4.82
CA THR A 97 0.73 -14.81 4.70
C THR A 97 0.83 -15.63 5.98
N GLN A 98 1.58 -15.14 6.96
CA GLN A 98 1.86 -15.80 8.23
C GLN A 98 1.14 -15.13 9.41
N ILE A 99 0.31 -14.12 9.15
CA ILE A 99 -0.50 -13.48 10.19
C ILE A 99 -1.54 -14.49 10.68
N GLU A 100 -1.51 -14.77 11.98
CA GLU A 100 -2.53 -15.60 12.61
C GLU A 100 -3.89 -14.86 12.60
N PRO A 101 -4.97 -15.46 12.04
CA PRO A 101 -6.27 -14.83 11.99
C PRO A 101 -6.89 -14.71 13.40
N PRO A 102 -7.79 -13.73 13.62
CA PRO A 102 -8.48 -13.60 14.90
C PRO A 102 -9.33 -14.85 15.19
N GLY A 103 -9.29 -15.31 16.44
CA GLY A 103 -10.15 -16.39 16.91
C GLY A 103 -11.64 -16.00 16.90
N ILE A 104 -12.52 -16.97 16.62
CA ILE A 104 -13.97 -16.75 16.61
C ILE A 104 -14.50 -16.73 18.04
N HIS A 105 -15.07 -15.61 18.48
CA HIS A 105 -15.82 -15.53 19.72
C HIS A 105 -17.29 -15.90 19.49
N VAL A 106 -17.77 -16.91 20.22
CA VAL A 106 -19.20 -17.28 20.25
C VAL A 106 -19.79 -16.84 21.60
N PRO A 107 -20.81 -15.98 21.62
CA PRO A 107 -21.46 -15.57 22.86
C PRO A 107 -21.93 -16.78 23.68
N GLY A 108 -21.66 -16.75 24.99
CA GLY A 108 -21.99 -17.85 25.90
C GLY A 108 -20.97 -18.98 25.95
N ILE A 109 -19.97 -19.00 25.06
CA ILE A 109 -18.81 -19.90 25.13
C ILE A 109 -17.60 -19.08 25.58
N PRO A 110 -17.01 -19.38 26.75
CA PRO A 110 -15.85 -18.63 27.22
C PRO A 110 -14.66 -18.87 26.29
N VAL A 111 -14.05 -17.77 25.83
CA VAL A 111 -12.87 -17.80 24.91
C VAL A 111 -11.63 -18.31 25.65
N ARG A 112 -11.55 -18.01 26.95
CA ARG A 112 -10.51 -18.51 27.84
C ARG A 112 -11.07 -19.55 28.80
N PRO A 113 -10.29 -20.58 29.18
CA PRO A 113 -10.72 -21.56 30.18
C PRO A 113 -11.15 -20.96 31.53
N ASP A 114 -10.64 -19.77 31.86
CA ASP A 114 -10.94 -19.04 33.10
C ASP A 114 -12.13 -18.07 32.97
N GLY A 115 -12.76 -17.96 31.79
CA GLY A 115 -13.88 -17.06 31.54
C GLY A 115 -13.50 -15.57 31.46
N SER A 116 -12.21 -15.22 31.47
CA SER A 116 -11.78 -13.83 31.40
C SER A 116 -11.94 -13.22 30.00
N VAL A 117 -12.29 -11.93 29.96
CA VAL A 117 -12.41 -11.12 28.74
C VAL A 117 -11.20 -10.19 28.68
N ILE A 118 -10.49 -10.15 27.54
CA ILE A 118 -9.48 -9.13 27.30
C ILE A 118 -10.15 -7.94 26.61
N LEU A 119 -10.06 -6.78 27.25
CA LEU A 119 -10.38 -5.48 26.69
C LEU A 119 -9.06 -4.72 26.51
N SER A 120 -8.69 -4.38 25.28
CA SER A 120 -7.58 -3.46 25.00
C SER A 120 -8.14 -2.11 24.59
N LEU A 121 -7.75 -1.06 25.32
CA LEU A 121 -8.18 0.34 25.14
C LEU A 121 -7.00 1.29 24.83
N ASP A 122 -5.83 0.71 24.59
CA ASP A 122 -4.57 1.31 24.12
C ASP A 122 -4.69 2.16 22.86
N GLY A 123 -5.77 2.00 22.10
CA GLY A 123 -6.28 3.05 21.23
C GLY A 123 -5.57 3.18 19.89
N VAL A 124 -5.06 2.07 19.34
CA VAL A 124 -4.66 1.99 17.92
C VAL A 124 -5.31 0.78 17.27
N ARG A 125 -6.20 1.03 16.31
CA ARG A 125 -6.80 0.00 15.47
C ARG A 125 -5.87 -0.31 14.31
N TYR A 126 -5.61 -1.59 14.10
CA TYR A 126 -4.90 -2.10 12.93
C TYR A 126 -5.88 -2.84 12.06
N ALA A 127 -5.74 -2.71 10.75
CA ALA A 127 -6.53 -3.48 9.81
C ALA A 127 -5.66 -3.99 8.66
N ILE A 128 -6.07 -5.12 8.10
CA ILE A 128 -5.61 -5.62 6.81
C ILE A 128 -6.83 -6.08 6.02
N ARG A 129 -6.89 -5.68 4.76
CA ARG A 129 -7.81 -6.15 3.74
C ARG A 129 -6.97 -6.84 2.68
N ALA A 130 -7.34 -8.05 2.28
CA ALA A 130 -6.66 -8.74 1.18
C ALA A 130 -7.65 -9.60 0.40
N SER A 131 -7.42 -9.75 -0.90
CA SER A 131 -8.20 -10.68 -1.72
C SER A 131 -7.99 -12.12 -1.24
N SER A 132 -9.08 -12.87 -1.03
CA SER A 132 -8.96 -14.29 -0.68
C SER A 132 -8.70 -15.15 -1.91
N HIS A 133 -7.88 -16.19 -1.74
CA HIS A 133 -7.65 -17.19 -2.77
C HIS A 133 -7.86 -18.57 -2.15
N TYR A 134 -8.77 -19.34 -2.73
CA TYR A 134 -8.91 -20.77 -2.50
C TYR A 134 -8.30 -21.51 -3.70
N ASP A 135 -7.92 -22.77 -3.53
CA ASP A 135 -7.26 -23.58 -4.58
C ASP A 135 -7.99 -23.56 -5.94
N SER A 136 -9.32 -23.35 -5.94
CA SER A 136 -10.14 -23.34 -7.15
C SER A 136 -10.75 -21.98 -7.52
N TYR A 137 -10.65 -20.94 -6.68
CA TYR A 137 -11.28 -19.64 -6.98
C TYR A 137 -10.69 -18.47 -6.17
N VAL A 138 -10.70 -17.28 -6.76
CA VAL A 138 -10.48 -16.02 -6.06
C VAL A 138 -11.80 -15.63 -5.39
N GLY A 139 -11.81 -15.58 -4.06
CA GLY A 139 -12.98 -15.19 -3.27
C GLY A 139 -13.07 -13.69 -3.05
N SER A 140 -14.00 -13.28 -2.19
CA SER A 140 -14.13 -11.88 -1.77
C SER A 140 -12.93 -11.43 -0.93
N ASP A 141 -12.79 -10.12 -0.74
CA ASP A 141 -11.87 -9.59 0.25
C ASP A 141 -12.13 -10.17 1.65
N ILE A 142 -11.05 -10.48 2.35
CA ILE A 142 -11.05 -10.74 3.79
C ILE A 142 -10.53 -9.49 4.48
N VAL A 143 -11.22 -9.09 5.54
CA VAL A 143 -10.78 -7.97 6.41
C VAL A 143 -10.52 -8.52 7.80
N PHE A 144 -9.31 -8.32 8.30
CA PHE A 144 -8.96 -8.53 9.71
C PHE A 144 -8.73 -7.20 10.38
N GLU A 145 -9.25 -7.08 11.59
CA GLU A 145 -9.03 -5.90 12.42
C GLU A 145 -8.61 -6.34 13.80
N SER A 146 -7.72 -5.58 14.40
CA SER A 146 -7.18 -5.89 15.72
C SER A 146 -6.73 -4.62 16.43
N ASN A 147 -6.23 -4.82 17.64
CA ASN A 147 -5.66 -3.77 18.47
C ASN A 147 -4.18 -4.08 18.78
N VAL A 148 -3.52 -3.22 19.55
CA VAL A 148 -2.12 -3.36 19.97
C VAL A 148 -1.89 -4.73 20.64
N GLY A 149 -0.68 -5.26 20.48
CA GLY A 149 -0.26 -6.53 21.09
C GLY A 149 -0.76 -7.78 20.38
N THR A 150 -1.43 -7.63 19.23
CA THR A 150 -1.87 -8.76 18.39
C THR A 150 -0.86 -9.08 17.28
N PRO A 151 -0.89 -10.31 16.71
CA PRO A 151 -0.04 -10.66 15.57
C PRO A 151 -0.16 -9.67 14.39
N LEU A 152 -1.39 -9.23 14.08
CA LEU A 152 -1.63 -8.23 13.04
C LEU A 152 -0.96 -6.88 13.36
N ALA A 153 -1.07 -6.39 14.60
CA ALA A 153 -0.42 -5.14 15.00
C ALA A 153 1.11 -5.23 14.88
N ASN A 154 1.70 -6.34 15.32
CA ASN A 154 3.14 -6.57 15.21
C ASN A 154 3.60 -6.60 13.74
N TRP A 155 2.83 -7.23 12.86
CA TRP A 155 3.12 -7.25 11.43
C TRP A 155 2.98 -5.86 10.79
N VAL A 156 1.94 -5.08 11.11
CA VAL A 156 1.77 -3.72 10.56
C VAL A 156 2.94 -2.83 10.99
N GLU A 157 3.24 -2.77 12.29
CA GLU A 157 4.34 -1.94 12.80
C GLU A 157 5.70 -2.40 12.26
N GLY A 158 5.92 -3.71 12.18
CA GLY A 158 7.14 -4.28 11.58
C GLY A 158 7.29 -3.91 10.10
N SER A 159 6.19 -3.97 9.34
CA SER A 159 6.17 -3.60 7.91
C SER A 159 6.46 -2.12 7.73
N LEU A 160 5.80 -1.24 8.50
CA LEU A 160 6.08 0.21 8.47
C LEU A 160 7.53 0.52 8.84
N GLY A 161 8.09 -0.19 9.83
CA GLY A 161 9.49 -0.06 10.24
C GLY A 161 10.47 -0.45 9.15
N VAL A 162 10.23 -1.57 8.46
CA VAL A 162 11.07 -2.03 7.33
C VAL A 162 11.03 -1.04 6.17
N LEU A 163 9.86 -0.43 5.90
CA LEU A 163 9.67 0.49 4.78
C LEU A 163 10.06 1.95 5.10
N ALA A 164 10.33 2.28 6.37
CA ALA A 164 10.45 3.67 6.85
C ALA A 164 11.42 4.54 6.04
N ASN A 165 12.54 3.97 5.60
CA ASN A 165 13.59 4.69 4.85
C ASN A 165 13.46 4.58 3.33
N CYS A 166 12.43 3.91 2.84
CA CYS A 166 12.25 3.58 1.42
C CYS A 166 11.18 4.44 0.72
N TRP A 167 10.41 5.24 1.48
CA TRP A 167 9.35 6.07 0.96
C TRP A 167 9.91 7.24 0.14
N ALA A 168 9.32 7.50 -1.01
CA ALA A 168 9.63 8.63 -1.88
C ALA A 168 8.36 9.22 -2.49
N ASP A 169 8.42 10.47 -2.92
CA ASP A 169 7.28 11.13 -3.60
C ASP A 169 7.04 10.56 -5.01
N GLU A 170 8.06 9.94 -5.60
CA GLU A 170 8.01 9.37 -6.95
C GLU A 170 7.38 7.97 -6.99
N GLU A 171 6.32 7.87 -7.79
CA GLU A 171 5.60 6.64 -8.10
C GLU A 171 6.51 5.63 -8.86
N PRO A 172 6.49 4.33 -8.50
CA PRO A 172 7.24 3.30 -9.21
C PRO A 172 6.87 3.24 -10.71
N LEU A 173 7.84 3.51 -11.59
CA LEU A 173 7.64 3.27 -13.03
C LEU A 173 7.35 1.79 -13.29
N HIS A 174 6.22 1.51 -13.95
CA HIS A 174 5.78 0.18 -14.35
C HIS A 174 6.57 -0.39 -15.52
N ASN A 175 7.00 0.47 -16.44
CA ASN A 175 7.64 0.06 -17.68
C ASN A 175 8.95 0.83 -17.85
N LEU A 176 10.06 0.21 -17.44
CA LEU A 176 11.27 0.44 -18.20
C LEU A 176 11.14 -0.45 -19.44
N PRO A 177 11.07 0.09 -20.67
CA PRO A 177 11.14 -0.75 -21.84
C PRO A 177 12.45 -1.56 -21.78
N ALA A 178 12.38 -2.85 -22.10
CA ALA A 178 13.55 -3.74 -22.18
C ALA A 178 14.65 -3.21 -23.14
N GLU A 179 14.33 -2.19 -23.93
CA GLU A 179 15.16 -1.60 -24.99
C GLU A 179 16.27 -0.65 -24.51
N VAL A 180 16.32 -0.23 -23.23
CA VAL A 180 17.44 0.62 -22.74
C VAL A 180 18.69 -0.21 -22.37
N ALA A 181 18.67 -1.53 -22.58
CA ALA A 181 19.82 -2.42 -22.32
C ALA A 181 20.70 -2.72 -23.54
N VAL A 182 20.47 -2.10 -24.72
CA VAL A 182 21.22 -2.40 -25.95
C VAL A 182 21.72 -1.12 -26.61
N ASP A 183 22.83 -0.55 -26.11
CA ASP A 183 23.94 0.04 -26.91
C ASP A 183 24.86 0.85 -25.98
N GLN A 184 25.70 0.15 -25.20
CA GLN A 184 26.99 0.72 -24.81
C GLN A 184 28.04 -0.11 -25.54
N PRO A 185 28.64 0.39 -26.64
CA PRO A 185 29.72 -0.31 -27.30
C PRO A 185 30.89 -0.47 -26.32
N SER A 186 31.38 -1.71 -26.19
CA SER A 186 32.62 -1.98 -25.44
C SER A 186 33.76 -1.13 -26.02
N PRO A 187 34.56 -0.44 -25.20
CA PRO A 187 35.80 0.14 -25.66
C PRO A 187 36.79 -0.98 -25.99
N GLU A 188 37.28 -1.00 -27.23
CA GLU A 188 38.44 -1.80 -27.67
C GLU A 188 39.74 -1.35 -27.01
#